data_AF-A0ABD4S8F1-F1
#
_entry.id   AF-A0ABD4S8F1-F1
#
_cell.length_a   1.000
_cell.length_b   1.000
_cell.length_c   1.000
_cell.angle_alpha   90.00
_cell.angle_beta   90.00
_cell.angle_gamma   90.00
#
_symmetry.space_group_name_H-M   'P 1'
#
loop_
_entity.id
_entity.type
_entity.pdbx_description
1 polymer ?
#
loop_
_entity_poly.entity_id
_entity_poly.type
_entity_poly.pdbx_seq_one_letter_code
_entity_poly.pdbx_strand_id
1 'polypeptide(L)'
;MIIIRSQDRLDLMRVNRVEISNNRVYAMLEDDIRKIGEYESNERTIEVLNGIQDAIIAGTKFDIINKDGVRYHKEKVFEMPVK
;
A
#
# COMPACT_ATOMS: atom_id res chain seq x y z
N MET A 1 7.84 -4.06 -4.03
CA MET A 1 6.55 -4.75 -4.28
C MET A 1 5.76 -4.80 -2.98
N ILE A 2 4.61 -4.16 -2.95
CA ILE A 2 3.74 -3.97 -1.76
C ILE A 2 2.32 -4.42 -2.09
N ILE A 3 1.57 -4.91 -1.11
CA ILE A 3 0.14 -5.17 -1.28
C ILE A 3 -0.60 -3.95 -0.73
N ILE A 4 -1.42 -3.32 -1.56
CA ILE A 4 -2.20 -2.15 -1.20
C ILE A 4 -3.68 -2.49 -1.31
N ARG A 5 -4.45 -2.10 -0.27
CA ARG A 5 -5.91 -2.04 -0.35
C ARG A 5 -6.33 -0.62 -0.68
N SER A 6 -7.16 -0.45 -1.72
CA SER A 6 -7.67 0.85 -2.14
C SER A 6 -8.49 1.52 -1.04
N GLN A 7 -8.61 2.84 -1.12
CA GLN A 7 -9.36 3.65 -0.15
C GLN A 7 -10.85 3.28 -0.08
N ASP A 8 -11.46 2.88 -1.21
CA ASP A 8 -12.84 2.38 -1.27
C ASP A 8 -12.98 0.91 -0.88
N ARG A 9 -11.86 0.22 -0.62
CA ARG A 9 -11.73 -1.18 -0.21
C ARG A 9 -12.22 -2.19 -1.24
N LEU A 10 -12.47 -1.77 -2.48
CA LEU A 10 -12.91 -2.65 -3.55
C LEU A 10 -11.74 -3.39 -4.19
N ASP A 11 -10.54 -2.80 -4.16
CA ASP A 11 -9.36 -3.38 -4.75
C ASP A 11 -8.32 -3.77 -3.70
N LEU A 12 -7.78 -4.98 -3.86
CA LEU A 12 -6.60 -5.47 -3.16
C LEU A 12 -5.60 -5.94 -4.20
N MET A 13 -4.47 -5.26 -4.32
CA MET A 13 -3.55 -5.48 -5.42
C MET A 13 -2.10 -5.45 -4.99
N ARG A 14 -1.28 -6.23 -5.70
CA ARG A 14 0.17 -6.22 -5.57
C ARG A 14 0.74 -5.19 -6.52
N VAL A 15 1.40 -4.18 -5.97
CA VAL A 15 1.84 -2.99 -6.69
C VAL A 15 3.37 -2.92 -6.71
N ASN A 16 3.91 -2.65 -7.89
CA ASN A 16 5.34 -2.43 -8.10
C ASN A 16 5.71 -0.96 -8.05
N ARG A 17 4.83 -0.09 -8.51
CA ARG A 17 5.04 1.35 -8.59
C ARG A 17 3.78 2.11 -8.21
N VAL A 18 3.93 3.10 -7.36
CA VAL A 18 2.88 4.02 -6.94
C VAL A 18 3.28 5.42 -7.40
N GLU A 19 2.32 6.16 -7.92
CA GLU A 19 2.49 7.55 -8.35
C GLU A 19 1.46 8.46 -7.72
N ILE A 20 1.80 9.74 -7.62
CA ILE A 20 0.87 10.79 -7.21
C ILE A 20 0.70 11.79 -8.34
N SER A 21 -0.52 12.26 -8.55
CA SER A 21 -0.82 13.37 -9.45
C SER A 21 -1.87 14.25 -8.79
N ASN A 22 -1.47 15.47 -8.46
CA ASN A 22 -2.25 16.37 -7.59
C ASN A 22 -2.64 15.66 -6.29
N ASN A 23 -3.93 15.65 -5.97
CA ASN A 23 -4.49 15.06 -4.78
C ASN A 23 -4.84 13.56 -4.92
N ARG A 24 -4.30 12.86 -5.92
CA ARG A 24 -4.67 11.47 -6.26
C ARG A 24 -3.45 10.56 -6.24
N VAL A 25 -3.66 9.33 -5.79
CA VAL A 25 -2.66 8.26 -5.76
C VAL A 25 -3.06 7.15 -6.72
N TYR A 26 -2.12 6.71 -7.54
CA TYR A 26 -2.30 5.69 -8.56
C TYR A 26 -1.34 4.52 -8.34
N ALA A 27 -1.84 3.30 -8.50
CA ALA A 27 -1.04 2.11 -8.69
C ALA A 27 -0.79 1.91 -10.18
N MET A 28 0.49 1.80 -10.55
CA MET A 28 0.94 1.51 -11.90
C MET A 28 1.14 0.00 -12.02
N LEU A 29 0.28 -0.66 -12.80
CA LEU A 29 0.35 -2.08 -13.14
C LEU A 29 0.96 -2.21 -14.55
N GLU A 30 1.32 -3.43 -14.96
CA GLU A 30 1.98 -3.64 -16.27
C GLU A 30 1.13 -3.16 -17.44
N ASP A 31 -0.19 -3.41 -17.38
CA ASP A 31 -1.14 -3.08 -18.45
C ASP A 31 -2.28 -2.15 -18.00
N ASP A 32 -2.21 -1.57 -16.80
CA ASP A 32 -3.31 -0.78 -16.23
C ASP A 32 -2.83 0.29 -15.24
N ILE A 33 -3.64 1.34 -15.06
CA ILE A 33 -3.44 2.40 -14.07
C ILE A 33 -4.69 2.47 -13.20
N ARG A 34 -4.52 2.20 -11.89
CA ARG A 34 -5.63 2.18 -10.94
C ARG A 34 -5.52 3.33 -9.96
N LYS A 35 -6.55 4.17 -9.86
CA LYS A 35 -6.67 5.15 -8.77
C LYS A 35 -6.95 4.39 -7.48
N ILE A 36 -6.05 4.50 -6.49
CA ILE A 36 -6.16 3.79 -5.21
C ILE A 36 -6.49 4.71 -4.04
N GLY A 37 -6.42 6.03 -4.22
CA GLY A 37 -6.85 7.01 -3.23
C GLY A 37 -6.94 8.42 -3.79
N GLU A 38 -7.74 9.25 -3.12
CA GLU A 38 -7.88 10.67 -3.42
C GLU A 38 -8.05 11.44 -2.11
N TYR A 39 -7.32 12.54 -1.95
CA TYR A 39 -7.24 13.30 -0.70
C TYR A 39 -7.65 14.76 -0.91
N GLU A 40 -7.77 15.53 0.17
CA GLU A 40 -8.16 16.93 0.11
C GLU A 40 -7.07 17.84 -0.48
N SER A 41 -5.80 17.48 -0.29
CA SER A 41 -4.65 18.30 -0.67
C SER A 41 -3.51 17.47 -1.25
N ASN A 42 -2.61 18.15 -1.95
CA ASN A 42 -1.38 17.53 -2.47
C ASN A 42 -0.45 17.14 -1.31
N GLU A 43 -0.39 17.96 -0.26
CA GLU A 43 0.39 17.72 0.96
C GLU A 43 -0.03 16.40 1.61
N ARG A 44 -1.34 16.18 1.78
CA ARG A 44 -1.87 14.92 2.33
C ARG A 44 -1.55 13.73 1.45
N THR A 45 -1.54 13.93 0.13
CA THR A 45 -1.20 12.88 -0.84
C THR A 45 0.28 12.49 -0.74
N ILE A 46 1.17 13.45 -0.49
CA ILE A 46 2.59 13.21 -0.24
C ILE A 46 2.80 12.46 1.08
N GLU A 47 2.09 12.81 2.16
CA GLU A 47 2.15 12.08 3.43
C GLU A 47 1.78 10.60 3.26
N VAL A 48 0.74 10.33 2.46
CA VAL A 48 0.32 8.96 2.16
C VAL A 48 1.40 8.22 1.38
N LEU A 49 2.03 8.87 0.40
CA LEU A 49 3.14 8.28 -0.35
C LEU A 49 4.33 7.94 0.57
N ASN A 50 4.65 8.81 1.52
CA ASN A 50 5.68 8.55 2.54
C ASN A 50 5.31 7.34 3.40
N GLY A 51 4.04 7.22 3.82
CA GLY A 51 3.57 6.05 4.57
C GLY A 51 3.68 4.74 3.79
N ILE A 52 3.42 4.77 2.48
CA ILE A 52 3.63 3.61 1.60
C ILE A 52 5.12 3.26 1.54
N GLN A 53 6.00 4.27 1.40
CA GLN A 53 7.44 4.07 1.39
C GLN A 53 7.95 3.47 2.70
N ASP A 54 7.49 3.95 3.84
CA ASP A 54 7.82 3.40 5.16
C ASP A 54 7.39 1.94 5.29
N ALA A 55 6.21 1.60 4.77
CA ALA A 55 5.72 0.22 4.75
C ALA A 55 6.56 -0.70 3.86
N ILE A 56 7.14 -0.18 2.77
CA ILE A 56 8.10 -0.92 1.93
C ILE A 56 9.41 -1.14 2.69
N ILE A 57 9.94 -0.09 3.33
CA ILE A 57 11.20 -0.13 4.10
C ILE A 57 11.09 -1.11 5.28
N ALA A 58 9.96 -1.11 5.99
CA ALA A 58 9.71 -1.99 7.13
C ALA A 58 9.65 -3.49 6.73
N GLY A 59 9.59 -3.79 5.44
CA GLY A 59 9.40 -5.13 4.92
C GLY A 59 7.93 -5.52 4.91
N THR A 60 7.48 -6.04 3.77
CA THR A 60 6.09 -6.49 3.58
C THR A 60 5.88 -7.94 3.97
N LYS A 61 6.92 -8.64 4.44
CA LYS A 61 6.87 -10.04 4.87
C LYS A 61 7.48 -10.19 6.26
N PHE A 62 6.66 -10.64 7.20
CA PHE A 62 7.15 -11.05 8.52
C PHE A 62 7.27 -12.56 8.57
N ASP A 63 8.37 -13.00 9.13
CA ASP A 63 8.59 -14.39 9.50
C ASP A 63 8.30 -14.53 10.99
N ILE A 64 7.21 -15.22 11.32
CA ILE A 64 6.72 -15.31 12.70
C ILE A 64 6.80 -16.76 13.14
N ILE A 65 7.39 -16.99 14.30
CA ILE A 65 7.39 -18.28 14.99
C ILE A 65 6.34 -18.16 16.12
N ASN A 66 5.28 -18.97 16.07
CA ASN A 66 4.30 -18.98 17.16
C ASN A 66 4.86 -19.68 18.42
N LYS A 67 4.10 -19.63 19.51
CA LYS A 67 4.44 -20.30 20.78
C LYS A 67 4.57 -21.82 20.64
N ASP A 68 3.97 -22.41 19.62
CA ASP A 68 4.02 -23.85 19.30
C ASP A 68 5.19 -24.23 18.38
N GLY A 69 6.09 -23.29 18.06
CA GLY A 69 7.26 -23.51 17.20
C GLY A 69 6.95 -23.58 15.70
N VAL A 70 5.70 -23.31 15.29
CA VAL A 70 5.27 -23.26 13.89
C VAL A 70 5.65 -21.92 13.28
N ARG A 71 6.35 -21.98 12.14
CA ARG A 71 6.76 -20.83 11.34
C ARG A 71 5.69 -20.49 10.31
N TYR A 72 5.30 -19.22 10.22
CA TYR A 72 4.37 -18.74 9.20
C TYR A 72 4.81 -17.40 8.63
N HIS A 73 4.52 -17.21 7.35
CA HIS A 73 4.81 -15.98 6.62
C HIS A 73 3.56 -15.10 6.57
N LYS A 74 3.66 -13.87 7.07
CA LYS A 74 2.55 -12.91 7.01
C LYS A 74 2.82 -11.80 6.00
N GLU A 75 1.96 -11.79 4.98
CA GLU A 75 1.65 -10.68 4.08
C GLU A 75 1.32 -9.37 4.83
N LYS A 76 2.11 -8.29 4.81
CA LYS A 76 1.64 -6.98 5.29
C LYS A 76 0.89 -6.26 4.17
N VAL A 77 -0.37 -5.93 4.41
CA VAL A 77 -1.19 -5.08 3.53
C VAL A 77 -1.09 -3.65 4.01
N PHE A 78 -0.83 -2.73 3.10
CA PHE A 78 -0.99 -1.31 3.35
C PHE A 78 -2.42 -0.89 3.04
N GLU A 79 -3.13 -0.44 4.06
CA GLU A 79 -4.49 0.05 3.96
C GLU A 79 -4.44 1.54 3.64
N MET A 80 -4.97 1.96 2.48
CA MET A 80 -5.01 3.38 2.12
C MET A 80 -5.81 4.16 3.17
N PRO A 81 -5.26 5.26 3.71
CA PRO A 81 -5.96 6.09 4.69
C PRO A 81 -7.30 6.61 4.15
N VAL A 82 -8.30 6.68 5.02
CA VAL A 82 -9.53 7.43 4.76
C VAL A 82 -9.23 8.91 4.57
N LYS A 83 -10.09 9.59 3.80
CA LYS A 83 -9.97 11.00 3.41
C LYS A 83 -9.80 11.90 4.61
#